data_AF-A0AAU6PYV4-F1
#
_entry.id   AF-A0AAU6PYV4-F1
#
_cell.length_a   1.000
_cell.length_b   1.000
_cell.length_c   1.000
_cell.angle_alpha   90.00
_cell.angle_beta   90.00
_cell.angle_gamma   90.00
#
_symmetry.space_group_name_H-M   'P 1'
#
loop_
_entity.id
_entity.type
_entity.pdbx_description
1 polymer ?
#
loop_
_entity_poly.entity_id
_entity_poly.type
_entity_poly.pdbx_seq_one_letter_code
_entity_poly.pdbx_strand_id
1 'polypeptide(L)'
;MTFLMAAIIVLLTLGITFWASGRNTSAGDFYVAGGKITATQNGIAIAGDYMSAASFLGITGLIALNGYDGFMYSVAWFIAYLTVLFIVAEPLRNLGKYTLADMLVSVSRTRRCASTRRFRPSSFRPST
;
A
#
# COMPACT_ATOMS: atom_id res chain seq x y z
N MET A 1 29.05 21.93 2.13
CA MET A 1 28.46 21.47 0.85
C MET A 1 27.48 20.32 1.02
N THR A 2 27.82 19.24 1.72
CA THR A 2 26.92 18.09 1.97
C THR A 2 25.64 18.47 2.73
N PHE A 3 25.75 19.18 3.85
CA PHE A 3 24.60 19.66 4.63
C PHE A 3 23.70 20.62 3.85
N LEU A 4 24.29 21.42 2.94
CA LEU A 4 23.54 22.33 2.08
C LEU A 4 22.68 21.53 1.09
N MET A 5 23.25 20.50 0.46
CA MET A 5 22.51 19.63 -0.47
C MET A 5 21.40 18.86 0.25
N ALA A 6 21.67 18.32 1.44
CA ALA A 6 20.66 17.66 2.26
C ALA A 6 19.52 18.63 2.63
N ALA A 7 19.84 19.84 3.07
CA ALA A 7 18.85 20.85 3.41
C ALA A 7 18.00 21.26 2.20
N ILE A 8 18.61 21.44 1.02
CA ILE A 8 17.89 21.76 -0.22
C ILE A 8 16.89 20.66 -0.58
N ILE A 9 17.29 19.39 -0.55
CA ILE A 9 16.40 18.27 -0.88
C ILE A 9 15.23 18.22 0.10
N VAL A 10 15.50 18.32 1.40
CA VAL A 10 14.46 18.30 2.44
C VAL A 10 13.46 19.45 2.25
N LEU A 11 13.96 20.67 2.01
CA LEU A 11 13.11 21.85 1.80
C LEU A 11 12.28 21.74 0.51
N LEU A 12 12.85 21.19 -0.57
CA LEU A 12 12.11 20.94 -1.81
C LEU A 12 10.99 19.92 -1.59
N THR A 13 11.27 18.78 -0.94
CA THR A 13 10.25 17.76 -0.65
C THR A 13 9.16 18.32 0.26
N LEU A 14 9.51 19.09 1.29
CA LEU A 14 8.54 19.79 2.15
C LEU A 14 7.72 20.83 1.40
N GLY A 15 8.34 21.63 0.53
CA GLY A 15 7.64 22.62 -0.29
C GLY A 15 6.62 22.00 -1.24
N ILE A 16 7.01 20.91 -1.92
CA ILE A 16 6.12 20.15 -2.80
C ILE A 16 4.97 19.52 -2.01
N THR A 17 5.26 18.94 -0.84
CA THR A 17 4.25 18.31 0.03
C THR A 17 3.28 19.34 0.59
N PHE A 18 3.76 20.51 1.02
CA PHE A 18 2.92 21.58 1.54
C PHE A 18 1.98 22.13 0.47
N TRP A 19 2.51 22.34 -0.75
CA TRP A 19 1.70 22.76 -1.90
C TRP A 19 0.66 21.69 -2.30
N ALA A 20 1.03 20.41 -2.29
CA ALA A 20 0.13 19.31 -2.58
C ALA A 20 -0.96 19.14 -1.50
N SER A 21 -0.59 19.32 -0.22
CA SER A 21 -1.51 19.22 0.92
C SER A 21 -2.59 20.31 0.89
N GLY A 22 -2.29 21.50 0.36
CA GLY A 22 -3.26 22.59 0.23
C GLY A 22 -4.34 22.37 -0.83
N ARG A 23 -4.22 21.33 -1.68
CA ARG A 23 -5.19 21.02 -2.75
C ARG A 23 -6.22 19.93 -2.39
N ASN A 24 -6.10 19.30 -1.23
CA ASN A 24 -6.97 18.19 -0.81
C ASN A 24 -8.06 18.67 0.18
N THR A 25 -9.28 18.90 -0.31
CA THR A 25 -10.39 19.48 0.48
C THR A 25 -11.43 18.45 0.98
N SER A 26 -11.45 17.22 0.45
CA SER A 26 -12.43 16.17 0.82
C SER A 26 -11.78 14.81 1.07
N ALA A 27 -12.38 13.99 1.95
CA ALA A 27 -11.88 12.65 2.28
C ALA A 27 -11.82 11.70 1.07
N GLY A 28 -12.76 11.81 0.13
CA GLY A 28 -12.74 11.02 -1.12
C GLY A 28 -11.60 11.45 -2.07
N ASP A 29 -11.25 12.73 -2.07
CA ASP A 29 -10.12 13.27 -2.83
C ASP A 29 -8.77 12.91 -2.18
N PHE A 30 -8.73 12.74 -0.86
CA PHE A 30 -7.50 12.32 -0.17
C PHE A 30 -7.18 10.83 -0.34
N TYR A 31 -8.20 9.96 -0.26
CA TYR A 31 -7.97 8.51 -0.32
C TYR A 31 -7.96 7.91 -1.74
N VAL A 32 -8.67 8.53 -2.70
CA VAL A 32 -8.75 8.00 -4.09
C VAL A 32 -8.32 9.04 -5.11
N ALA A 33 -7.88 10.23 -4.70
CA ALA A 33 -7.53 11.32 -5.61
C ALA A 33 -8.65 11.60 -6.63
N GLY A 34 -9.91 11.45 -6.19
CA GLY A 34 -11.11 11.61 -7.03
C GLY A 34 -11.20 10.63 -8.21
N GLY A 35 -10.45 9.52 -8.19
CA GLY A 35 -10.38 8.57 -9.31
C GLY A 35 -9.56 9.08 -10.51
N LYS A 36 -8.80 10.16 -10.36
CA LYS A 36 -8.09 10.85 -11.46
C LYS A 36 -6.64 10.40 -11.67
N ILE A 37 -6.12 9.48 -10.85
CA ILE A 37 -4.73 9.00 -10.97
C ILE A 37 -4.62 7.97 -12.08
N THR A 38 -3.70 8.22 -13.03
CA THR A 38 -3.44 7.28 -14.12
C THR A 38 -2.71 6.03 -13.62
N ALA A 39 -2.88 4.90 -14.31
CA ALA A 39 -2.17 3.65 -13.97
C ALA A 39 -0.65 3.82 -13.95
N THR A 40 -0.11 4.69 -14.82
CA THR A 40 1.32 5.01 -14.87
C THR A 40 1.80 5.80 -13.66
N GLN A 41 1.03 6.78 -13.18
CA GLN A 41 1.35 7.55 -11.98
C GLN A 41 1.32 6.68 -10.72
N ASN A 42 0.33 5.79 -10.62
CA ASN A 42 0.28 4.81 -9.52
C ASN A 42 1.47 3.85 -9.56
N GLY A 43 1.84 3.35 -10.74
CA GLY A 43 3.01 2.49 -10.91
C GLY A 43 4.32 3.16 -10.50
N ILE A 44 4.51 4.43 -10.87
CA ILE A 44 5.71 5.20 -10.51
C ILE A 44 5.76 5.48 -8.99
N ALA A 45 4.62 5.75 -8.37
CA ALA A 45 4.55 5.94 -6.91
C ALA A 45 4.99 4.68 -6.15
N ILE A 46 4.45 3.51 -6.52
CA ILE A 46 4.80 2.22 -5.91
C ILE A 46 6.26 1.84 -6.16
N ALA A 47 6.78 2.15 -7.36
CA ALA A 47 8.20 1.95 -7.67
C ALA A 47 9.10 2.86 -6.82
N GLY A 48 8.67 4.10 -6.57
CA GLY A 48 9.37 5.05 -5.70
C GLY A 48 9.49 4.56 -4.25
N ASP A 49 8.43 4.00 -3.69
CA ASP A 49 8.43 3.46 -2.33
C ASP A 49 9.42 2.28 -2.18
N TYR A 50 9.55 1.45 -3.22
CA TYR A 50 10.54 0.37 -3.23
C TYR A 50 11.99 0.88 -3.23
N MET A 51 12.26 2.04 -3.85
CA MET A 51 13.61 2.64 -4.00
C MET A 51 14.09 3.44 -2.77
N SER A 52 13.50 3.21 -1.60
CA SER A 52 13.93 3.87 -0.36
C SER A 52 15.40 3.58 -0.01
N ALA A 53 16.01 4.49 0.77
CA ALA A 53 17.39 4.35 1.26
C ALA A 53 17.62 3.04 2.03
N ALA A 54 16.59 2.52 2.69
CA ALA A 54 16.62 1.22 3.35
C ALA A 54 16.86 0.07 2.38
N SER A 55 16.16 0.05 1.23
CA SER A 55 16.35 -0.96 0.18
C SER A 55 17.73 -0.85 -0.45
N PHE A 56 18.19 0.38 -0.72
CA PHE A 56 19.52 0.63 -1.29
C PHE A 56 20.64 0.15 -0.36
N LEU A 57 20.60 0.56 0.91
CA LEU A 57 21.58 0.15 1.91
C LEU A 57 21.48 -1.35 2.22
N GLY A 58 20.26 -1.90 2.24
CA GLY A 58 20.00 -3.32 2.49
C GLY A 58 20.60 -4.22 1.42
N ILE A 59 20.35 -3.95 0.15
CA ILE A 59 20.92 -4.71 -0.99
C ILE A 59 22.45 -4.55 -1.02
N THR A 60 22.95 -3.32 -0.84
CA THR A 60 24.40 -3.06 -0.84
C THR A 60 25.09 -3.78 0.32
N GLY A 61 24.49 -3.77 1.52
CA GLY A 61 24.99 -4.48 2.68
C GLY A 61 24.95 -6.01 2.51
N LEU A 62 23.87 -6.54 1.94
CA LEU A 62 23.75 -7.97 1.63
C LEU A 62 24.83 -8.44 0.67
N ILE A 63 25.11 -7.67 -0.39
CA ILE A 63 26.16 -7.96 -1.37
C ILE A 63 27.54 -7.82 -0.73
N ALA A 64 27.77 -6.79 0.10
CA ALA A 64 29.05 -6.60 0.78
C ALA A 64 29.40 -7.77 1.71
N LEU A 65 28.40 -8.41 2.33
CA LEU A 65 28.58 -9.53 3.25
C LEU A 65 28.61 -10.90 2.56
N ASN A 66 27.73 -11.14 1.58
CA ASN A 66 27.53 -12.46 0.96
C ASN A 66 28.06 -12.54 -0.49
N GLY A 67 28.70 -11.48 -0.99
CA GLY A 67 29.27 -11.45 -2.34
C GLY A 67 28.22 -11.72 -3.42
N TYR A 68 28.55 -12.62 -4.34
CA TYR A 68 27.69 -12.97 -5.49
C TYR A 68 26.34 -13.59 -5.08
N ASP A 69 26.31 -14.40 -4.03
CA ASP A 69 25.05 -14.97 -3.53
C ASP A 69 24.11 -13.87 -3.01
N GLY A 70 24.66 -12.79 -2.44
CA GLY A 70 23.90 -11.60 -2.03
C GLY A 70 23.13 -10.92 -3.16
N PHE A 71 23.65 -10.99 -4.40
CA PHE A 71 22.93 -10.50 -5.59
C PHE A 71 21.72 -11.38 -5.92
N MET A 72 21.87 -12.70 -5.86
CA MET A 72 20.75 -13.62 -6.07
C MET A 72 19.64 -13.44 -5.02
N TYR A 73 20.00 -13.23 -3.75
CA TYR A 73 19.04 -12.89 -2.69
C TYR A 73 18.28 -11.59 -2.96
N SER A 74 18.94 -10.59 -3.54
CA SER A 74 18.32 -9.30 -3.86
C SER A 74 17.29 -9.41 -5.00
N VAL A 75 17.56 -10.24 -6.01
CA VAL A 75 16.60 -10.54 -7.09
C VAL A 75 15.39 -11.32 -6.55
N ALA A 76 15.62 -12.29 -5.66
CA ALA A 76 14.54 -13.03 -5.02
C ALA A 76 13.61 -12.11 -4.20
N TRP A 77 14.19 -11.12 -3.49
CA TRP A 77 13.42 -10.12 -2.76
C TRP A 77 12.52 -9.27 -3.66
N PHE A 78 13.02 -8.85 -4.82
CA PHE A 78 12.25 -8.08 -5.79
C PHE A 78 11.09 -8.89 -6.39
N ILE A 79 11.33 -10.16 -6.75
CA ILE A 79 10.29 -11.05 -7.27
C ILE A 79 9.21 -11.31 -6.20
N ALA A 80 9.61 -11.50 -4.94
CA ALA A 80 8.68 -11.66 -3.83
C ALA A 80 7.81 -10.40 -3.64
N TYR A 81 8.41 -9.21 -3.70
CA TYR A 81 7.69 -7.94 -3.62
C TYR A 81 6.62 -7.82 -4.72
N LEU A 82 6.98 -8.08 -5.98
CA LEU A 82 6.03 -8.05 -7.09
C LEU A 82 4.91 -9.07 -6.92
N THR A 83 5.25 -10.29 -6.48
CA THR A 83 4.28 -11.37 -6.28
C THR A 83 3.24 -10.97 -5.21
N VAL A 84 3.70 -10.43 -4.09
CA VAL A 84 2.81 -9.92 -3.03
C VAL A 84 1.95 -8.78 -3.54
N LEU A 85 2.53 -7.86 -4.33
CA LEU A 85 1.78 -6.75 -4.93
C LEU A 85 0.62 -7.25 -5.79
N PHE A 86 0.85 -8.25 -6.66
CA PHE A 86 -0.20 -8.85 -7.49
C PHE A 86 -1.27 -9.57 -6.64
N ILE A 87 -0.86 -10.37 -5.66
CA ILE A 87 -1.77 -11.11 -4.78
C ILE A 87 -2.65 -10.17 -3.95
N VAL A 88 -2.10 -9.06 -3.46
CA VAL A 88 -2.84 -8.08 -2.63
C VAL A 88 -3.69 -7.15 -3.49
N ALA A 89 -3.26 -6.83 -4.71
CA ALA A 89 -3.99 -5.96 -5.62
C ALA A 89 -5.35 -6.54 -6.05
N GLU A 90 -5.46 -7.83 -6.32
CA GLU A 90 -6.71 -8.50 -6.70
C GLU A 90 -7.85 -8.34 -5.68
N PRO A 91 -7.69 -8.71 -4.39
CA PRO A 91 -8.74 -8.56 -3.39
C PRO A 91 -9.02 -7.09 -3.05
N LEU A 92 -8.01 -6.20 -3.12
CA LEU A 92 -8.25 -4.76 -2.94
C LEU A 92 -9.12 -4.18 -4.05
N ARG A 93 -8.87 -4.58 -5.31
CA ARG A 93 -9.66 -4.10 -6.45
C ARG A 93 -11.12 -4.56 -6.40
N ASN A 94 -11.37 -5.75 -5.84
CA ASN A 94 -12.72 -6.31 -5.75
C ASN A 94 -13.58 -5.74 -4.59
N LEU A 95 -12.96 -5.20 -3.53
CA LEU A 95 -13.67 -4.77 -2.32
C LEU A 95 -14.08 -3.29 -2.32
N GLY A 96 -13.52 -2.45 -3.19
CA GLY A 96 -13.90 -1.04 -3.34
C GLY A 96 -13.79 -0.20 -2.06
N LYS A 97 -13.02 -0.67 -1.06
CA LYS A 97 -12.85 -0.03 0.24
C LYS A 97 -11.56 0.78 0.29
N TYR A 98 -11.59 1.90 1.00
CA TYR A 98 -10.52 2.90 1.00
C TYR A 98 -9.31 2.55 1.89
N THR A 99 -9.45 1.62 2.84
CA THR A 99 -8.36 1.25 3.77
C THR A 99 -8.24 -0.26 3.95
N LEU A 100 -7.01 -0.73 4.21
CA LEU A 100 -6.73 -2.14 4.53
C LEU A 100 -7.44 -2.59 5.83
N ALA A 101 -7.56 -1.70 6.81
CA ALA A 101 -8.30 -1.98 8.04
C ALA A 101 -9.78 -2.28 7.74
N ASP A 102 -10.39 -1.52 6.84
CA ASP A 102 -11.78 -1.70 6.42
C ASP A 102 -12.01 -3.03 5.68
N MET A 103 -11.00 -3.49 4.95
CA MET A 103 -10.98 -4.79 4.27
C MET A 103 -10.90 -5.96 5.28
N LEU A 104 -10.08 -5.84 6.32
CA LEU A 104 -10.00 -6.83 7.40
C LEU A 104 -11.32 -6.90 8.18
N VAL A 105 -11.96 -5.74 8.42
CA VAL A 105 -13.26 -5.66 9.08
C VAL A 105 -14.39 -6.24 8.20
N SER A 106 -14.38 -6.02 6.87
CA SER A 106 -15.38 -6.63 5.99
C SER A 106 -15.23 -8.14 5.92
N VAL A 107 -13.99 -8.65 5.75
CA VAL A 107 -13.71 -10.10 5.75
C VAL A 107 -14.17 -10.75 7.06
N SER A 108 -13.88 -10.13 8.21
CA SER A 108 -14.29 -10.67 9.51
C SER A 108 -15.80 -10.59 9.74
N ARG A 109 -16.49 -9.53 9.29
CA ARG A 109 -17.96 -9.45 9.32
C ARG A 109 -18.61 -10.51 8.45
N THR A 110 -18.10 -10.76 7.25
CA THR A 110 -18.60 -11.82 6.37
C THR A 110 -18.45 -13.20 7.04
N ARG A 111 -17.31 -13.46 7.71
CA ARG A 111 -17.10 -14.70 8.49
C ARG A 111 -18.02 -14.81 9.70
N ARG A 112 -18.26 -13.72 10.45
CA ARG A 112 -19.23 -13.71 11.57
C ARG A 112 -20.66 -13.95 11.09
N CYS A 113 -21.13 -13.25 10.07
CA CYS A 113 -22.48 -13.43 9.53
C CYS A 113 -22.71 -14.84 8.94
N ALA A 114 -21.69 -15.46 8.34
CA ALA A 114 -21.77 -16.86 7.88
C ALA A 114 -21.90 -17.86 9.05
N SER A 115 -21.21 -17.59 10.17
CA SER A 115 -21.31 -18.39 11.40
C SER A 115 -22.68 -18.23 12.08
N THR A 116 -23.20 -17.00 12.20
CA THR A 116 -24.48 -16.74 12.88
C THR A 116 -25.70 -17.15 12.05
N ARG A 117 -25.64 -17.11 10.71
CA ARG A 117 -26.71 -17.66 9.85
C ARG A 117 -26.85 -19.17 9.99
N ARG A 118 -25.81 -19.89 10.40
CA ARG A 118 -25.84 -21.34 10.66
C ARG A 118 -26.59 -21.71 11.95
N PHE A 119 -26.80 -20.73 12.83
CA PHE A 119 -27.46 -20.91 14.13
C PHE A 119 -28.78 -20.14 14.26
N ARG A 120 -29.31 -19.55 13.18
CA ARG A 120 -30.63 -18.89 13.23
C ARG A 120 -31.73 -19.96 13.17
N PRO A 121 -32.50 -20.19 14.26
CA PRO A 121 -33.68 -21.05 14.19
C PRO A 121 -34.69 -20.39 13.26
N SER A 122 -35.31 -21.19 12.40
CA SER A 122 -36.25 -20.77 11.35
C SER A 122 -37.61 -20.26 11.84
N SER A 123 -37.77 -19.93 13.13
CA SER A 123 -39.08 -19.76 13.78
C SER A 123 -39.61 -18.33 13.93
N PHE A 124 -38.94 -17.30 13.39
CA PHE A 124 -39.45 -15.92 13.48
C PHE A 124 -39.77 -15.33 12.11
N ARG A 125 -40.94 -15.71 11.58
CA ARG A 125 -41.71 -14.90 10.63
C ARG A 125 -42.69 -14.05 11.46
N PRO A 126 -42.61 -12.71 11.46
CA PRO A 126 -43.70 -11.90 11.96
C PRO A 126 -44.81 -11.92 10.92
N SER A 127 -45.96 -12.49 11.29
CA SER A 127 -47.22 -12.34 10.58
C SER A 127 -47.99 -11.18 11.20
N THR A 128 -47.89 -10.01 10.60
CA THR A 128 -48.87 -8.90 10.56
C THR A 128 -48.31 -7.80 9.68
#